data_AF-A0A7S2D743-F1
#
_entry.id   AF-A0A7S2D743-F1
#
_cell.length_a   1.000
_cell.length_b   1.000
_cell.length_c   1.000
_cell.angle_alpha   90.00
_cell.angle_beta   90.00
_cell.angle_gamma   90.00
#
_symmetry.space_group_name_H-M   'P 1'
#
loop_
_entity.id
_entity.type
_entity.pdbx_description
1 polymer ?
#
loop_
_entity_poly.entity_id
_entity_poly.type
_entity_poly.pdbx_seq_one_letter_code
_entity_poly.pdbx_strand_id
1 'polypeptide(L)'
;MGEFSVDEEGFQRGRHPLDLGTTTISLMKTPLERCKTILWTGMVGEAQCGAFQTGTRELLEMVVGAHDEGAKVVLGGDALLYWAELFVGLDEPIGGGTGVTHAVG
;
A
#
# COMPACT_ATOMS: atom_id res chain seq x y z
N MET A 1 5.04 7.48 20.88
CA MET A 1 4.89 6.15 20.26
C MET A 1 3.41 5.84 20.37
N GLY A 2 2.66 5.90 19.26
CA GLY A 2 1.21 5.70 19.30
C GLY A 2 0.88 4.24 19.52
N GLU A 3 -0.02 3.96 20.45
CA GLU A 3 -0.54 2.63 20.71
C GLU A 3 -1.52 2.28 19.58
N PHE A 4 -1.25 1.19 18.86
CA PHE A 4 -2.11 0.68 17.79
C PHE A 4 -3.04 -0.36 18.42
N SER A 5 -4.36 -0.10 18.42
CA SER A 5 -5.35 -1.05 18.91
C SER A 5 -5.62 -2.13 17.87
N VAL A 6 -5.40 -3.39 18.23
CA VAL A 6 -5.95 -4.55 17.54
C VAL A 6 -7.32 -4.86 18.16
N ASP A 7 -8.31 -5.20 17.34
CA ASP A 7 -9.50 -5.87 17.86
C ASP A 7 -9.03 -7.16 18.55
N GLU A 8 -9.33 -7.34 19.85
CA GLU A 8 -8.85 -8.50 20.62
C GLU A 8 -9.48 -9.82 20.15
N GLU A 9 -10.51 -9.75 19.30
CA GLU A 9 -11.15 -10.89 18.67
C GLU A 9 -10.32 -11.38 17.47
N GLY A 10 -9.57 -12.46 17.68
CA GLY A 10 -8.89 -13.17 16.59
C GLY A 10 -9.88 -13.68 15.53
N PHE A 11 -9.36 -14.02 14.35
CA PHE A 11 -10.19 -14.49 13.23
C PHE A 11 -10.94 -15.79 13.59
N GLN A 12 -12.22 -15.87 13.21
CA GLN A 12 -13.01 -17.08 13.39
C GLN A 12 -12.36 -18.27 12.67
N ARG A 13 -12.40 -19.46 13.30
CA ARG A 13 -11.86 -20.68 12.69
C ARG A 13 -12.53 -20.96 11.34
N GLY A 14 -11.71 -21.21 10.31
CA GLY A 14 -12.20 -21.45 8.94
C GLY A 14 -12.50 -20.17 8.14
N ARG A 15 -12.12 -19.00 8.66
CA ARG A 15 -12.05 -17.74 7.90
C ARG A 15 -10.58 -17.40 7.62
N HIS A 16 -10.35 -16.69 6.52
CA HIS A 16 -9.03 -16.24 6.09
C HIS A 16 -9.06 -14.72 5.90
N PRO A 17 -8.06 -13.98 6.41
CA PRO A 17 -7.89 -12.57 6.09
C PRO A 17 -7.39 -12.43 4.65
N LEU A 18 -8.12 -11.68 3.83
CA LEU A 18 -7.82 -11.51 2.40
C LEU A 18 -7.56 -10.05 2.03
N ASP A 19 -7.84 -9.10 2.93
CA ASP A 19 -7.57 -7.68 2.77
C ASP A 19 -7.43 -7.00 4.14
N LEU A 20 -6.97 -5.75 4.14
CA LEU A 20 -6.87 -4.91 5.31
C LEU A 20 -8.26 -4.40 5.74
N GLY A 21 -8.48 -4.35 7.06
CA GLY A 21 -9.64 -3.68 7.63
C GLY A 21 -9.50 -2.15 7.60
N THR A 22 -10.63 -1.45 7.66
CA THR A 22 -10.69 0.02 7.65
C THR A 22 -9.90 0.68 8.78
N THR A 23 -9.86 0.05 9.96
CA THR A 23 -9.03 0.50 11.10
C THR A 23 -7.55 0.47 10.73
N THR A 24 -7.07 -0.64 10.17
CA THR A 24 -5.66 -0.77 9.74
C THR A 24 -5.32 0.26 8.66
N ILE A 25 -6.19 0.46 7.67
CA ILE A 25 -6.00 1.48 6.63
C ILE A 25 -5.87 2.88 7.26
N SER A 26 -6.78 3.23 8.18
CA SER A 26 -6.78 4.53 8.86
C SER A 26 -5.51 4.76 9.69
N LEU A 27 -4.99 3.71 10.33
CA LEU A 27 -3.77 3.76 11.12
C LEU A 27 -2.52 4.01 10.25
N MET A 28 -2.54 3.63 8.97
CA MET A 28 -1.42 3.80 8.06
C MET A 28 -1.27 5.24 7.53
N LYS A 29 -2.32 6.04 7.56
CA LYS A 29 -2.31 7.43 7.08
C LYS A 29 -1.25 8.30 7.74
N THR A 30 -1.30 8.40 9.08
CA THR A 30 -0.38 9.27 9.84
C THR A 30 1.11 8.89 9.65
N PRO A 31 1.48 7.59 9.69
CA PRO A 31 2.84 7.19 9.34
C PRO A 31 3.24 7.59 7.91
N LEU A 32 2.41 7.31 6.91
CA LEU A 32 2.73 7.56 5.50
C LEU A 32 2.93 9.05 5.20
N GLU A 33 2.09 9.94 5.73
CA GLU A 33 2.25 11.41 5.60
C GLU A 33 3.58 11.92 6.19
N ARG A 34 4.10 11.25 7.22
CA ARG A 34 5.34 11.67 7.90
C ARG A 34 6.59 11.04 7.30
N CYS A 35 6.44 9.96 6.52
CA CYS A 35 7.55 9.24 5.93
C CYS A 35 8.24 10.11 4.86
N LYS A 36 9.58 10.14 4.90
CA LYS A 36 10.40 10.78 3.85
C LYS A 36 10.93 9.75 2.84
N THR A 37 10.83 8.48 3.17
CA THR A 37 11.17 7.37 2.28
C THR A 37 10.26 6.20 2.60
N ILE A 38 9.68 5.59 1.56
CA ILE A 38 8.76 4.46 1.64
C ILE A 38 9.33 3.36 0.73
N LEU A 39 9.54 2.18 1.30
CA LEU A 39 9.84 0.97 0.55
C LEU A 39 8.70 -0.01 0.80
N TRP A 40 7.98 -0.39 -0.25
CA TRP A 40 6.89 -1.35 -0.18
C TRP A 40 7.16 -2.47 -1.16
N THR A 41 7.29 -3.69 -0.64
CA THR A 41 7.44 -4.91 -1.45
C THR A 41 6.33 -5.90 -1.11
N GLY A 42 5.68 -6.47 -2.12
CA GLY A 42 4.66 -7.51 -1.95
C GLY A 42 3.25 -6.99 -1.65
N MET A 43 2.25 -7.84 -1.85
CA MET A 43 0.83 -7.50 -1.68
C MET A 43 0.40 -7.49 -0.21
N VAL A 44 -0.56 -6.63 0.12
CA VAL A 44 -1.21 -6.57 1.45
C VAL A 44 -2.55 -7.30 1.50
N GLY A 45 -3.05 -7.76 0.35
CA GLY A 45 -4.33 -8.45 0.17
C GLY A 45 -4.48 -9.05 -1.23
N GLU A 46 -5.59 -9.75 -1.46
CA GLU A 46 -5.95 -10.43 -2.71
C GLU A 46 -6.66 -9.48 -3.68
N ALA A 47 -5.92 -8.51 -4.22
CA ALA A 47 -6.46 -7.47 -5.10
C ALA A 47 -7.10 -8.01 -6.40
N GLN A 48 -6.80 -9.26 -6.81
CA GLN A 48 -7.47 -9.93 -7.93
C GLN A 48 -8.98 -10.06 -7.72
N CYS A 49 -9.44 -10.05 -6.47
CA CYS A 49 -10.86 -10.08 -6.13
C CYS A 49 -11.32 -8.66 -5.78
N GLY A 50 -12.30 -8.13 -6.52
CA GLY A 50 -12.82 -6.79 -6.27
C GLY A 50 -13.40 -6.57 -4.86
N ALA A 51 -13.73 -7.64 -4.13
CA ALA A 51 -14.16 -7.57 -2.73
C ALA A 51 -13.01 -7.36 -1.73
N PHE A 52 -11.76 -7.57 -2.15
CA PHE A 52 -10.56 -7.62 -1.30
C PHE A 52 -9.42 -6.71 -1.82
N GLN A 53 -9.78 -5.68 -2.59
CA GLN A 53 -8.81 -4.76 -3.19
C GLN A 53 -8.73 -3.40 -2.47
N THR A 54 -9.63 -3.11 -1.54
CA THR A 54 -9.77 -1.79 -0.91
C THR A 54 -8.50 -1.42 -0.15
N GLY A 55 -7.95 -2.33 0.65
CA GLY A 55 -6.74 -2.05 1.42
C GLY A 55 -5.54 -1.76 0.52
N THR A 56 -5.36 -2.53 -0.55
CA THR A 56 -4.29 -2.29 -1.52
C THR A 56 -4.45 -0.94 -2.21
N ARG A 57 -5.65 -0.60 -2.67
CA ARG A 57 -5.93 0.66 -3.37
C ARG A 57 -5.70 1.87 -2.47
N GLU A 58 -6.28 1.87 -1.26
CA GLU A 58 -6.17 2.99 -0.33
C GLU A 58 -4.71 3.25 0.09
N LEU A 59 -3.92 2.19 0.32
CA LEU A 59 -2.50 2.35 0.58
C LEU A 59 -1.74 2.91 -0.62
N LEU A 60 -2.04 2.48 -1.85
CA LEU A 60 -1.43 3.05 -3.05
C LEU A 60 -1.76 4.54 -3.20
N GLU A 61 -3.01 4.94 -3.01
CA GLU A 61 -3.42 6.35 -3.06
C GLU A 61 -2.68 7.18 -1.99
N MET A 62 -2.53 6.67 -0.76
CA MET A 62 -1.76 7.34 0.28
C MET A 62 -0.26 7.43 -0.04
N VAL A 63 0.31 6.38 -0.63
CA VAL A 63 1.72 6.35 -1.02
C VAL A 63 2.00 7.33 -2.16
N VAL A 64 1.10 7.45 -3.14
CA VAL A 64 1.16 8.49 -4.18
C VAL A 64 1.09 9.88 -3.56
N GLY A 65 0.15 10.12 -2.64
CA GLY A 65 0.07 11.40 -1.93
C GLY A 65 1.34 11.75 -1.16
N ALA A 66 1.95 10.77 -0.46
CA ALA A 66 3.21 10.98 0.23
C ALA A 66 4.36 11.29 -0.75
N HIS A 67 4.38 10.66 -1.93
CA HIS A 67 5.29 11.03 -3.00
C HIS A 67 5.06 12.47 -3.45
N ASP A 68 3.83 12.87 -3.76
CA ASP A 68 3.51 14.24 -4.20
C ASP A 68 3.98 15.29 -3.17
N GLU A 69 3.99 14.94 -1.88
CA GLU A 69 4.54 15.74 -0.79
C GLU A 69 6.08 15.68 -0.62
N GLY A 70 6.77 14.96 -1.50
CA GLY A 70 8.22 14.88 -1.60
C GLY A 70 8.88 13.67 -0.93
N ALA A 71 8.12 12.65 -0.53
CA ALA A 71 8.69 11.40 -0.06
C ALA A 71 9.30 10.59 -1.22
N LYS A 72 10.41 9.90 -0.97
CA LYS A 72 10.96 8.91 -1.91
C LYS A 72 10.20 7.60 -1.77
N VAL A 73 9.42 7.20 -2.76
CA VAL A 73 8.71 5.90 -2.74
C VAL A 73 9.48 4.88 -3.57
N VAL A 74 9.43 3.60 -3.21
CA VAL A 74 10.03 2.48 -3.93
C VAL A 74 9.05 1.31 -3.83
N LEU A 75 8.52 0.83 -4.96
CA LEU A 75 7.57 -0.29 -5.02
C LEU A 75 8.26 -1.50 -5.65
N GLY A 76 8.25 -2.66 -4.99
CA GLY A 76 8.94 -3.87 -5.44
C GLY A 76 8.01 -5.06 -5.66
N GLY A 77 8.29 -5.82 -6.71
CA GLY A 77 7.59 -7.05 -7.08
C GLY A 77 6.50 -6.85 -8.14
N ASP A 78 6.47 -7.78 -9.11
CA ASP A 78 5.62 -7.72 -10.30
C ASP A 78 4.12 -7.51 -10.00
N ALA A 79 3.59 -8.27 -9.03
CA ALA A 79 2.18 -8.18 -8.67
C ALA A 79 1.81 -6.80 -8.12
N LEU A 80 2.67 -6.23 -7.25
CA LEU A 80 2.43 -4.91 -6.67
C LEU A 80 2.49 -3.82 -7.75
N LEU A 81 3.47 -3.91 -8.66
CA LEU A 81 3.61 -2.96 -9.76
C LEU A 81 2.42 -3.01 -10.72
N TYR A 82 1.95 -4.21 -11.07
CA TYR A 82 0.76 -4.39 -11.90
C TYR A 82 -0.48 -3.73 -11.29
N TRP A 83 -0.73 -3.93 -10.00
CA TRP A 83 -1.88 -3.33 -9.33
C TRP A 83 -1.72 -1.82 -9.10
N ALA A 84 -0.50 -1.34 -8.91
CA ALA A 84 -0.22 0.09 -8.84
C ALA A 84 -0.52 0.79 -10.17
N GLU A 85 -0.10 0.21 -11.30
CA GLU A 85 -0.43 0.72 -12.64
C GLU A 85 -1.95 0.81 -12.83
N LEU A 86 -2.69 -0.25 -12.47
CA LEU A 86 -4.14 -0.29 -12.63
C LEU A 86 -4.91 0.68 -11.73
N PHE A 87 -4.50 0.87 -10.48
CA PHE A 87 -5.26 1.66 -9.52
C PHE A 87 -4.91 3.14 -9.52
N VAL A 88 -3.63 3.48 -9.72
CA VAL A 88 -3.14 4.86 -9.58
C VAL A 88 -2.42 5.40 -10.81
N GLY A 89 -2.37 4.64 -11.91
CA GLY A 89 -1.87 5.15 -13.20
C GLY A 89 -0.39 5.48 -13.17
N LEU A 90 0.47 4.47 -13.03
CA LEU A 90 1.91 4.63 -13.16
C LEU A 90 2.28 4.66 -14.66
N ASP A 91 2.30 5.85 -15.25
CA ASP A 91 2.43 6.05 -16.70
C ASP A 91 3.76 5.54 -17.32
N GLU A 92 4.83 5.30 -16.55
CA GLU A 92 6.05 4.68 -17.08
C GLU A 92 6.72 3.67 -16.13
N PRO A 93 7.20 2.53 -16.67
CA PRO A 93 8.14 1.70 -15.95
C PRO A 93 9.52 2.37 -15.97
N ILE A 94 9.95 2.81 -14.79
CA ILE A 94 11.35 3.02 -14.39
C ILE A 94 11.96 4.38 -14.80
N GLY A 95 12.00 5.30 -13.83
CA GLY A 95 13.18 6.14 -13.57
C GLY A 95 13.37 7.42 -14.40
N GLY A 96 12.84 8.53 -13.87
CA GLY A 96 13.30 9.91 -14.15
C GLY A 96 13.30 10.86 -12.94
N GLY A 97 12.75 10.44 -11.80
CA GLY A 97 12.44 11.29 -10.62
C GLY A 97 11.03 11.88 -10.70
N THR A 98 10.26 12.10 -9.62
CA THR A 98 10.53 12.04 -8.18
C THR A 98 9.60 11.06 -7.44
N GLY A 99 8.95 10.10 -8.12
CA GLY A 99 7.79 9.41 -7.52
C GLY A 99 7.76 7.94 -7.22
N VAL A 100 8.51 7.14 -7.94
CA VAL A 100 8.81 5.78 -7.52
C VAL A 100 10.24 5.55 -7.97
N THR A 101 11.13 5.34 -7.02
CA THR A 101 12.56 5.47 -7.22
C THR A 101 13.18 4.16 -7.67
N HIS A 102 12.60 2.99 -7.32
CA HIS A 102 13.03 1.70 -7.87
C HIS A 102 11.86 0.72 -7.94
N ALA A 103 11.58 0.22 -9.15
CA ALA A 103 10.83 -1.01 -9.37
C ALA A 103 11.85 -2.11 -9.56
N VAL A 104 11.90 -3.07 -8.63
CA VAL A 104 12.76 -4.25 -8.77
C VAL A 104 11.84 -5.44 -9.04
N GLY A 105 11.91 -5.95 -10.27
CA GLY A 105 11.34 -7.24 -10.67
C GLY A 105 12.32 -8.37 -10.37
#